data_AF-A0A645IFT5-F1
#
_entry.id   AF-A0A645IFT5-F1
#
_cell.length_a   1.000
_cell.length_b   1.000
_cell.length_c   1.000
_cell.angle_alpha   90.00
_cell.angle_beta   90.00
_cell.angle_gamma   90.00
#
_symmetry.space_group_name_H-M   'P 1'
#
loop_
_entity.id
_entity.type
_entity.pdbx_description
1 polymer ?
#
loop_
_entity_poly.entity_id
_entity_poly.type
_entity_poly.pdbx_seq_one_letter_code
_entity_poly.pdbx_strand_id
1 'polypeptide(L)'
;MVTFDPRRDTPQALATYREMRHLPADRWTFLHGDPDDIQELAVLLGVQYKKEASGQFSHSNLITVLNQNGEIVHQLAGLGQDIEGTVKVLEALVPGTTPPPPVNKPNNSGDLSLRTTGQ
;
A
#
# COMPACT_ATOMS: atom_id res chain seq x y z
N MET A 1 -7.05 -4.90 1.21
CA MET A 1 -6.72 -4.68 -0.23
C MET A 1 -7.97 -4.97 -1.05
N VAL A 2 -8.29 -4.13 -2.02
CA VAL A 2 -9.43 -4.31 -2.94
C VAL A 2 -8.88 -4.47 -4.35
N THR A 3 -9.42 -5.41 -5.13
CA THR A 3 -9.03 -5.60 -6.53
C THR A 3 -9.79 -4.66 -7.49
N PHE A 4 -9.17 -4.33 -8.63
CA PHE A 4 -9.83 -3.67 -9.78
C PHE A 4 -10.16 -4.64 -10.93
N ASP A 5 -9.74 -5.90 -10.86
CA ASP A 5 -9.97 -6.93 -11.90
C ASP A 5 -10.70 -8.15 -11.30
N PRO A 6 -12.00 -8.02 -10.95
CA PRO A 6 -12.75 -9.10 -10.31
C PRO A 6 -12.81 -10.38 -11.15
N ARG A 7 -12.66 -10.28 -12.47
CA ARG A 7 -12.66 -11.48 -13.33
C ARG A 7 -11.43 -12.36 -13.15
N ARG A 8 -10.27 -11.76 -12.85
CA ARG A 8 -9.02 -12.50 -12.65
C ARG A 8 -8.76 -12.75 -11.17
N ASP A 9 -9.04 -11.76 -10.34
CA ASP A 9 -8.81 -11.79 -8.91
C ASP A 9 -10.03 -12.39 -8.18
N THR A 10 -10.31 -13.65 -8.51
CA THR A 10 -11.33 -14.45 -7.83
C THR A 10 -10.96 -14.67 -6.36
N PRO A 11 -11.92 -15.00 -5.47
CA PRO A 11 -11.61 -15.32 -4.08
C PRO A 11 -10.53 -16.41 -3.92
N GLN A 12 -10.54 -17.41 -4.81
CA GLN A 12 -9.52 -18.47 -4.83
C GLN A 12 -8.14 -17.92 -5.23
N ALA A 13 -8.05 -17.12 -6.31
CA ALA A 13 -6.79 -16.51 -6.74
C ALA A 13 -6.20 -15.58 -5.66
N LEU A 14 -7.05 -14.80 -4.99
CA LEU A 14 -6.67 -13.93 -3.88
C LEU A 14 -6.20 -14.71 -2.64
N ALA A 15 -6.80 -15.87 -2.36
CA ALA A 15 -6.32 -16.76 -1.30
C ALA A 15 -4.93 -17.31 -1.61
N THR A 16 -4.69 -17.81 -2.83
CA THR A 16 -3.36 -18.23 -3.28
C THR A 16 -2.35 -17.09 -3.22
N TYR A 17 -2.74 -15.88 -3.64
CA TYR A 17 -1.88 -14.70 -3.57
C TYR A 17 -1.48 -14.37 -2.13
N ARG A 18 -2.42 -14.48 -1.18
CA ARG A 18 -2.16 -14.28 0.26
C ARG A 18 -1.08 -15.22 0.78
N GLU A 19 -1.18 -16.51 0.44
CA GLU A 19 -0.22 -17.55 0.82
C GLU A 19 1.16 -17.27 0.23
N MET A 20 1.22 -17.01 -1.08
CA MET A 20 2.48 -16.70 -1.78
C MET A 20 3.21 -15.49 -1.20
N ARG A 21 2.46 -14.49 -0.72
CA ARG A 21 3.01 -13.25 -0.15
C ARG A 21 3.19 -13.28 1.36
N HIS A 22 2.87 -14.41 2.01
CA HIS A 22 2.96 -14.56 3.47
C HIS A 22 2.18 -13.47 4.23
N LEU A 23 0.97 -13.14 3.75
CA LEU A 23 0.13 -12.08 4.31
C LEU A 23 -0.86 -12.70 5.31
N PRO A 24 -0.63 -12.58 6.63
CA PRO A 24 -1.43 -13.30 7.61
C PRO A 24 -2.86 -12.74 7.67
N ALA A 25 -3.83 -13.64 7.79
CA ALA A 25 -5.26 -13.33 7.65
C ALA A 25 -5.84 -12.47 8.79
N ASP A 26 -5.15 -12.43 9.95
CA ASP A 26 -5.48 -11.58 11.09
C ASP A 26 -5.15 -10.09 10.85
N ARG A 27 -4.29 -9.79 9.87
CA ARG A 27 -3.89 -8.41 9.52
C ARG A 27 -4.31 -7.99 8.11
N TRP A 28 -4.50 -8.94 7.20
CA TRP A 28 -4.78 -8.67 5.79
C TRP A 28 -6.11 -9.24 5.33
N THR A 29 -7.07 -8.35 5.15
CA THR A 29 -8.33 -8.66 4.48
C THR A 29 -8.26 -8.28 3.00
N PHE A 30 -8.62 -9.21 2.13
CA PHE A 30 -8.77 -8.98 0.69
C PHE A 30 -10.25 -8.94 0.34
N LEU A 31 -10.67 -7.91 -0.37
CA LEU A 31 -12.04 -7.70 -0.79
C LEU A 31 -12.16 -7.92 -2.29
N HIS A 32 -13.22 -8.62 -2.66
CA HIS A 32 -13.65 -8.90 -4.02
C HIS A 32 -15.15 -8.56 -4.08
N GLY A 33 -15.60 -8.02 -5.20
CA GLY A 33 -16.98 -7.60 -5.40
C GLY A 33 -17.31 -7.41 -6.87
N ASP A 34 -18.53 -6.98 -7.15
CA ASP A 34 -18.97 -6.72 -8.52
C ASP A 34 -18.32 -5.44 -9.08
N PRO A 35 -18.24 -5.29 -10.42
CA PRO A 35 -17.58 -4.14 -11.04
C PRO A 35 -18.13 -2.77 -10.59
N ASP A 36 -19.44 -2.70 -10.31
CA ASP A 36 -20.10 -1.46 -9.90
C ASP A 36 -19.70 -1.06 -8.47
N ASP A 37 -19.67 -2.01 -7.54
CA ASP A 37 -19.23 -1.78 -6.15
C ASP A 37 -17.75 -1.33 -6.08
N ILE A 38 -16.91 -1.95 -6.92
CA ILE A 38 -15.49 -1.58 -7.03
C ILE A 38 -15.36 -0.14 -7.55
N GLN A 39 -16.15 0.22 -8.56
CA GLN A 39 -16.14 1.55 -9.15
C GLN A 39 -16.63 2.61 -8.16
N GLU A 40 -17.70 2.32 -7.42
CA GLU A 40 -18.25 3.20 -6.38
C GLU A 40 -17.22 3.44 -5.27
N LEU A 41 -16.62 2.38 -4.73
CA LEU A 41 -15.60 2.50 -3.69
C LEU A 41 -14.39 3.29 -4.18
N ALA A 42 -13.95 3.07 -5.42
CA ALA A 42 -12.84 3.81 -6.01
C ALA A 42 -13.15 5.31 -6.11
N VAL A 43 -14.37 5.68 -6.51
CA VAL A 43 -14.82 7.08 -6.55
C VAL A 43 -14.84 7.69 -5.15
N LEU A 44 -15.42 6.98 -4.17
CA LEU A 44 -15.49 7.44 -2.77
C LEU A 44 -14.11 7.69 -2.16
N LEU A 45 -13.13 6.85 -2.49
CA LEU A 45 -11.76 6.97 -1.98
C LEU A 45 -10.83 7.83 -2.86
N GLY A 46 -11.33 8.38 -3.97
CA GLY A 46 -10.53 9.18 -4.90
C GLY A 46 -9.47 8.38 -5.68
N VAL A 47 -9.66 7.06 -5.81
CA VAL A 47 -8.78 6.18 -6.58
C VAL A 47 -9.22 6.18 -8.04
N GLN A 48 -8.34 6.66 -8.93
CA GLN A 48 -8.57 6.53 -10.37
C GLN A 48 -7.90 5.25 -10.88
N TYR A 49 -8.63 4.44 -11.64
CA TYR A 49 -8.11 3.28 -12.35
C TYR A 49 -8.72 3.19 -13.75
N LYS A 50 -8.00 2.57 -14.68
CA LYS A 50 -8.46 2.37 -16.05
C LYS A 50 -7.92 1.04 -16.58
N LYS A 51 -8.78 0.28 -17.24
CA LYS A 51 -8.38 -0.89 -18.00
C LYS A 51 -7.82 -0.48 -19.36
N GLU A 52 -6.59 -0.89 -19.65
CA GLU A 52 -5.92 -0.65 -20.92
C GLU A 52 -6.29 -1.71 -21.97
N ALA A 53 -6.04 -1.41 -23.24
CA ALA A 53 -6.34 -2.31 -24.36
C ALA A 53 -5.60 -3.66 -24.26
N SER A 54 -4.41 -3.68 -23.63
CA SER A 54 -3.65 -4.90 -23.34
C SER A 54 -4.29 -5.79 -22.27
N GLY A 55 -5.35 -5.31 -21.62
CA GLY A 55 -6.00 -5.99 -20.50
C GLY A 55 -5.33 -5.76 -19.15
N GLN A 56 -4.31 -4.90 -19.08
CA GLN A 56 -3.70 -4.44 -17.82
C GLN A 56 -4.47 -3.25 -17.25
N PHE A 57 -4.18 -2.87 -16.00
CA PHE A 57 -4.80 -1.72 -15.34
C PHE A 57 -3.76 -0.64 -15.02
N SER A 58 -4.02 0.58 -15.47
CA SER A 58 -3.38 1.77 -14.92
C SER A 58 -4.18 2.25 -13.71
N HIS A 59 -3.50 2.76 -12.68
CA HIS A 59 -4.14 3.17 -11.44
C HIS A 59 -3.31 4.23 -10.71
N SER A 60 -3.98 4.97 -9.83
CA SER A 60 -3.33 5.89 -8.91
C SER A 60 -2.62 5.11 -7.80
N ASN A 61 -1.39 5.50 -7.48
CA ASN A 61 -0.69 4.99 -6.30
C ASN A 61 -1.17 5.79 -5.09
N LEU A 62 -2.22 5.32 -4.42
CA LEU A 62 -2.86 6.03 -3.32
C LEU A 62 -3.08 5.08 -2.14
N ILE A 63 -2.55 5.45 -0.97
CA ILE A 63 -2.86 4.80 0.31
C ILE A 63 -3.87 5.68 1.04
N THR A 64 -4.97 5.10 1.52
CA THR A 64 -5.99 5.80 2.30
C THR A 64 -6.09 5.19 3.69
N VAL A 65 -6.06 6.05 4.73
CA VAL A 65 -6.29 5.67 6.12
C VAL A 65 -7.68 6.12 6.53
N LEU A 66 -8.48 5.17 7.02
CA LEU A 66 -9.81 5.42 7.58
C LEU A 66 -9.74 5.30 9.11
N ASN A 67 -10.53 6.11 9.81
CA ASN A 67 -10.74 5.94 11.26
C ASN A 67 -11.81 4.86 11.55
N GLN A 68 -12.10 4.63 12.83
CA GLN A 68 -13.09 3.62 13.26
C GLN A 68 -14.53 3.91 12.81
N ASN A 69 -14.84 5.16 12.46
CA ASN A 69 -16.13 5.57 11.93
C ASN A 69 -16.20 5.44 10.40
N GLY A 70 -15.11 5.00 9.74
CA GLY A 70 -15.02 4.90 8.29
C GLY A 70 -14.68 6.22 7.58
N GLU A 71 -14.29 7.26 8.32
CA GLU A 71 -13.95 8.57 7.74
C GLU A 71 -12.49 8.58 7.27
N ILE A 72 -12.23 9.22 6.12
CA ILE A 72 -10.87 9.43 5.62
C ILE A 72 -10.16 10.44 6.51
N VAL A 73 -9.06 10.01 7.13
CA VAL A 73 -8.25 10.86 8.01
C VAL A 73 -6.85 11.16 7.46
N HIS A 74 -6.38 10.37 6.50
CA HIS A 74 -5.13 10.63 5.80
C HIS A 74 -5.06 9.91 4.46
N GLN A 75 -4.34 10.51 3.51
CA GLN A 75 -4.03 9.93 2.21
C GLN A 75 -2.58 10.20 1.83
N LEU A 76 -1.90 9.18 1.27
CA LEU A 76 -0.55 9.27 0.74
C LEU A 76 -0.55 8.92 -0.75
N ALA A 77 -0.23 9.89 -1.61
CA ALA A 77 -0.27 9.75 -3.05
C ALA A 77 1.13 9.70 -3.68
N GLY A 78 1.39 8.72 -4.54
CA GLY A 78 2.63 8.55 -5.28
C GLY A 78 3.50 7.39 -4.79
N LEU A 79 4.53 7.07 -5.57
CA LEU A 79 5.55 6.08 -5.20
C LEU A 79 6.70 6.75 -4.47
N GLY A 80 7.35 6.01 -3.55
CA GLY A 80 8.54 6.48 -2.84
C GLY A 80 8.31 7.71 -1.95
N GLN A 81 7.06 7.99 -1.59
CA GLN A 81 6.75 9.08 -0.66
C GLN A 81 7.19 8.72 0.76
N ASP A 82 7.48 9.75 1.55
CA ASP A 82 7.79 9.57 2.95
C ASP A 82 6.56 9.09 3.73
N ILE A 83 6.73 8.01 4.51
CA ILE A 83 5.65 7.31 5.20
C ILE A 83 5.45 7.82 6.64
N GLU A 84 6.38 8.64 7.17
CA GLU A 84 6.35 9.09 8.57
C GLU A 84 5.04 9.78 8.95
N GLY A 85 4.47 10.60 8.05
CA GLY A 85 3.19 11.25 8.27
C GLY A 85 2.04 10.25 8.45
N THR A 86 2.01 9.21 7.61
CA THR A 86 1.00 8.14 7.70
C THR A 86 1.13 7.34 8.98
N VAL A 87 2.36 7.03 9.42
CA VAL A 87 2.61 6.31 10.68
C VAL A 87 2.10 7.11 11.88
N LYS A 88 2.41 8.42 11.95
CA LYS A 88 1.92 9.29 13.04
C LYS A 88 0.41 9.33 13.13
N VAL A 89 -0.28 9.36 11.98
CA VAL A 89 -1.75 9.30 11.95
C VAL A 89 -2.25 7.96 12.51
N LEU A 90 -1.65 6.84 12.09
CA LEU A 90 -2.05 5.52 12.58
C LEU A 90 -1.84 5.37 14.10
N GLU A 91 -0.71 5.83 14.63
CA GLU A 91 -0.43 5.80 16.07
C GLU A 91 -1.45 6.61 16.88
N ALA A 92 -1.90 7.76 16.35
CA ALA A 92 -2.94 8.57 17.00
C ALA A 92 -4.32 7.89 17.00
N LEU A 93 -4.59 6.97 16.06
CA LEU A 93 -5.87 6.27 15.92
C LEU A 93 -5.95 4.98 16.74
N VAL A 94 -4.83 4.47 17.25
CA VAL A 94 -4.79 3.22 18.02
C VAL A 94 -4.44 3.55 19.49
N PRO A 95 -5.41 3.50 20.41
CA PRO A 95 -5.13 3.69 21.83
C PRO A 95 -4.15 2.63 22.35
N GLY A 96 -3.07 3.05 23.01
CA GLY A 96 -2.16 2.15 23.74
C GLY A 96 -0.97 1.58 22.96
N THR A 97 -0.63 2.11 21.79
CA THR A 97 0.61 1.72 21.08
C THR A 97 1.80 2.57 21.50
N THR A 98 2.87 1.93 21.98
CA THR A 98 4.21 2.53 22.07
C THR A 98 4.73 2.74 20.65
N PRO A 99 5.25 3.93 20.28
CA PRO A 99 5.82 4.15 18.95
C PRO A 99 6.92 3.12 18.65
N PRO A 100 7.00 2.58 17.42
CA PRO A 100 8.11 1.73 17.04
C PRO A 100 9.42 2.55 17.11
N PRO A 101 10.55 1.92 17.49
CA PRO A 101 11.82 2.61 17.50
C PRO A 101 12.13 3.17 16.09
N PRO A 102 12.80 4.33 15.99
CA PRO A 102 13.11 4.94 14.71
C PRO A 102 13.91 3.95 13.84
N VAL A 103 13.44 3.73 12.62
CA VAL A 103 14.16 2.93 11.62
C VAL A 103 15.44 3.69 11.24
N ASN A 104 16.58 3.13 11.65
CA ASN A 104 17.88 3.68 11.30
C ASN A 104 18.13 3.41 9.81
N LYS A 105 17.97 4.43 8.96
CA LYS A 105 18.33 4.33 7.53
C LYS A 105 19.86 4.16 7.45
N PRO A 106 20.39 3.12 6.78
CA PRO A 106 21.83 2.97 6.63
C PRO A 106 22.40 4.21 5.94
N ASN A 107 23.38 4.82 6.59
CA ASN A 107 24.06 6.03 6.13
C ASN A 107 24.95 5.64 4.94
N ASN A 108 24.42 5.69 3.72
CA ASN A 108 25.21 5.48 2.51
C ASN A 108 25.97 6.77 2.14
N SER A 109 26.85 7.21 3.04
CA SER A 109 28.00 8.03 2.68
C SER A 109 29.11 7.08 2.27
N GLY A 110 29.02 6.57 1.04
CA GLY A 110 30.09 5.83 0.41
C GLY A 110 31.32 6.72 0.28
N ASP A 111 32.29 6.52 1.16
CA ASP A 111 33.66 6.95 0.99
C ASP A 111 34.24 6.25 -0.25
N LEU A 112 34.14 6.92 -1.40
CA LEU A 112 34.85 6.57 -2.63
C LEU A 112 36.27 7.13 -2.57
N SER A 113 37.06 6.69 -1.58
CA SER A 113 38.52 6.80 -1.63
C SER A 113 39.04 5.66 -2.51
N LEU A 114 39.04 5.91 -3.82
CA LEU A 114 39.70 5.07 -4.81
C LEU A 114 41.18 4.90 -4.44
N ARG A 115 41.57 3.67 -4.15
CA ARG A 115 42.96 3.25 -4.01
C ARG A 115 43.62 3.31 -5.39
N THR A 116 44.50 4.29 -5.58
CA THR A 116 45.46 4.31 -6.68
C THR A 116 46.56 3.28 -6.36
N THR A 117 46.49 2.10 -6.96
CA THR A 117 47.65 1.19 -7.00
C THR A 117 48.50 1.56 -8.21
N GLY A 118 49.68 2.12 -7.94
CA GLY A 118 50.79 2.07 -8.88
C GLY A 118 51.68 0.88 -8.51
N GLN A 119 51.94 0.00 -9.48
CA GLN A 119 53.25 -0.41 -10.00
C GLN A 119 53.09 -1.66 -10.86
#